data_AF-A0A932DEN6-F1
#
_entry.id   AF-A0A932DEN6-F1
#
_cell.length_a   1.000
_cell.length_b   1.000
_cell.length_c   1.000
_cell.angle_alpha   90.00
_cell.angle_beta   90.00
_cell.angle_gamma   90.00
#
_symmetry.space_group_name_H-M   'P 1'
#
loop_
_entity.id
_entity.type
_entity.pdbx_description
1 polymer ?
#
loop_
_entity_poly.entity_id
_entity_poly.type
_entity_poly.pdbx_seq_one_letter_code
_entity_poly.pdbx_strand_id
1 'polypeptide(L)'
;MKLRLDLLEHLTDQDILEEVLANNHRYKPEPNFSKTGVGSLSSASIEERAQEEARSTARIQRAMAQLKQSGGSSKPPSPPSTKP
;
A
#
# COMPACT_ATOMS: atom_id res chain seq x y z
N MET A 1 -3.50 -10.52 8.49
CA MET A 1 -3.38 -10.20 7.05
C MET A 1 -2.10 -10.84 6.50
N LYS A 2 -2.17 -11.63 5.43
CA LYS A 2 -0.97 -12.13 4.72
C LYS A 2 -0.59 -11.11 3.66
N LEU A 3 0.69 -10.73 3.56
CA LEU A 3 1.17 -9.79 2.54
C LEU A 3 1.26 -10.49 1.18
N ARG A 4 0.63 -9.91 0.15
CA ARG A 4 0.58 -10.40 -1.23
C ARG A 4 1.54 -9.59 -2.11
N LEU A 5 2.82 -9.94 -2.04
CA LEU A 5 3.88 -9.23 -2.81
C LEU A 5 3.74 -9.44 -4.32
N ASP A 6 3.08 -10.51 -4.74
CA ASP A 6 2.76 -10.81 -6.13
C ASP A 6 1.86 -9.76 -6.79
N LEU A 7 1.08 -9.00 -6.00
CA LEU A 7 0.25 -7.92 -6.54
C LEU A 7 1.01 -6.61 -6.76
N LEU A 8 2.24 -6.49 -6.25
CA LEU A 8 3.05 -5.27 -6.40
C LEU A 8 3.45 -5.02 -7.86
N GLU A 9 3.62 -6.07 -8.66
CA GLU A 9 3.93 -5.94 -10.09
C GLU A 9 2.79 -5.27 -10.89
N HIS A 10 1.58 -5.24 -10.32
CA HIS A 10 0.39 -4.62 -10.91
C HIS A 10 0.04 -3.27 -10.27
N LEU A 11 0.87 -2.77 -9.35
CA LEU A 11 0.68 -1.46 -8.75
C LEU A 11 1.12 -0.37 -9.73
N THR A 12 0.23 0.57 -10.03
CA THR A 12 0.54 1.70 -10.92
C THR A 12 0.90 2.95 -10.12
N ASP A 13 1.66 3.86 -10.73
CA ASP A 13 1.97 5.17 -10.14
C ASP A 13 0.69 5.97 -9.83
N GLN A 14 -0.34 5.81 -10.66
CA GLN A 14 -1.63 6.44 -10.45
C GLN A 14 -2.32 5.91 -9.19
N ASP A 15 -2.25 4.60 -8.94
CA ASP A 15 -2.79 4.00 -7.72
C ASP A 15 -2.10 4.53 -6.46
N ILE A 16 -0.79 4.81 -6.55
CA ILE A 16 -0.01 5.42 -5.47
C ILE A 16 -0.42 6.88 -5.28
N LEU A 17 -0.50 7.65 -6.37
CA LEU A 17 -0.88 9.06 -6.34
C LEU A 17 -2.27 9.25 -5.70
N GLU A 18 -3.24 8.40 -6.04
CA GLU A 18 -4.58 8.44 -5.47
C GLU A 18 -4.57 8.23 -3.95
N GLU A 19 -3.78 7.29 -3.43
CA GLU A 19 -3.67 7.10 -1.97
C GLU A 19 -2.94 8.25 -1.30
N VAL A 20 -1.91 8.80 -1.93
CA VAL A 20 -1.18 9.95 -1.40
C VAL A 20 -2.13 11.13 -1.28
N LEU A 21 -2.90 11.44 -2.32
CA LEU A 21 -3.86 12.54 -2.31
C LEU A 21 -4.99 12.30 -1.29
N ALA A 22 -5.50 11.08 -1.19
CA ALA A 22 -6.56 10.74 -0.25
C ALA A 22 -6.13 10.80 1.22
N ASN A 23 -4.83 10.71 1.52
CA ASN A 23 -4.29 10.77 2.88
C ASN A 23 -3.51 12.06 3.17
N ASN A 24 -3.33 12.94 2.18
CA ASN A 24 -2.50 14.14 2.29
C ASN A 24 -2.98 15.06 3.42
N HIS A 25 -4.29 15.19 3.63
CA HIS A 25 -4.85 16.02 4.71
C HIS A 25 -4.43 15.55 6.12
N ARG A 26 -4.04 14.28 6.27
CA ARG A 26 -3.52 13.73 7.54
C ARG A 26 -2.01 13.86 7.67
N TYR A 27 -1.32 14.21 6.58
CA TYR A 27 0.12 14.37 6.56
C TYR A 27 0.54 15.61 7.34
N LYS A 28 1.50 15.41 8.23
CA LYS A 28 2.22 16.47 8.93
C LYS A 28 3.68 16.39 8.52
N PRO A 29 4.33 17.50 8.17
CA PRO A 29 5.74 17.50 7.82
C PRO A 29 6.62 17.20 9.04
N GLU A 30 6.14 17.48 10.26
CA GLU A 30 6.87 17.12 11.48
C GLU A 30 6.70 15.62 11.83
N PRO A 31 7.81 14.92 12.13
CA PRO A 31 7.76 13.55 12.63
C PRO A 31 7.25 13.52 14.09
N ASN A 32 6.36 12.57 14.42
CA ASN A 32 5.79 12.47 15.77
C ASN A 32 6.79 12.05 16.86
N PHE A 33 7.78 11.19 16.53
CA PHE A 33 8.67 10.59 17.53
C PHE A 33 10.14 10.48 17.09
N SER A 34 10.50 10.91 15.88
CA SER A 34 11.84 10.71 15.33
C SER A 34 12.61 12.01 15.20
N LYS A 35 13.89 12.00 15.63
CA LYS A 35 14.86 13.06 15.32
C LYS A 35 15.34 13.02 13.86
N THR A 36 15.08 11.94 13.12
CA THR A 36 15.60 11.69 11.77
C THR A 36 14.52 11.32 10.74
N GLY A 37 13.25 11.34 11.14
CA GLY A 37 12.11 11.03 10.26
C GLY A 37 11.62 12.26 9.51
N VAL A 38 11.10 12.07 8.29
CA VAL A 38 10.43 13.12 7.52
C VAL A 38 8.94 12.84 7.55
N GLY A 39 8.19 13.73 8.17
CA GLY A 39 6.73 13.69 8.26
C GLY A 39 6.13 12.54 9.08
N SER A 40 4.83 12.67 9.32
CA SER A 40 4.01 11.67 9.99
C SER A 40 2.56 11.75 9.49
N LEU A 41 1.85 10.62 9.54
CA LEU A 41 0.40 10.61 9.32
C LEU A 41 -0.30 10.68 10.68
N SER A 42 -1.21 11.63 10.82
CA SER A 42 -2.11 11.69 11.97
C SER A 42 -3.02 10.47 12.02
N SER A 43 -3.49 10.11 13.21
CA SER A 43 -4.45 9.01 13.40
C SER A 43 -5.66 9.17 12.48
N ALA A 44 -6.08 8.08 11.86
CA ALA A 44 -7.33 8.02 11.11
C ALA A 44 -8.52 7.98 12.07
N SER A 45 -9.60 8.67 11.71
CA SER A 45 -10.93 8.43 12.26
C SER A 45 -11.47 7.06 11.82
N ILE A 46 -12.56 6.61 12.44
CA ILE A 46 -13.25 5.37 12.07
C ILE A 46 -13.75 5.43 10.62
N GLU A 47 -14.29 6.58 10.20
CA GLU A 47 -14.80 6.79 8.85
C GLU A 47 -13.68 6.76 7.82
N GLU A 48 -12.55 7.42 8.12
CA GLU A 48 -11.36 7.41 7.26
C GLU A 48 -10.79 6.01 7.10
N ARG A 49 -10.74 5.22 8.18
CA ARG A 49 -10.36 3.81 8.14
C ARG A 49 -11.27 3.00 7.23
N ALA A 50 -12.59 3.16 7.36
CA ALA A 50 -13.54 2.44 6.53
C ALA A 50 -13.38 2.78 5.03
N GLN A 51 -13.12 4.05 4.71
CA GLN A 51 -12.85 4.48 3.35
C GLN A 51 -11.52 3.93 2.82
N GLU A 52 -10.46 3.94 3.63
CA GLU A 52 -9.16 3.37 3.30
C GLU A 52 -9.27 1.86 3.01
N GLU A 53 -10.02 1.13 3.84
CA GLU A 53 -10.30 -0.30 3.63
C GLU A 53 -11.08 -0.55 2.34
N ALA A 54 -12.07 0.28 2.03
CA ALA A 54 -12.84 0.18 0.80
C ALA A 54 -11.95 0.41 -0.45
N ARG A 55 -11.11 1.46 -0.45
CA ARG A 55 -10.17 1.73 -1.55
C ARG A 55 -9.13 0.62 -1.70
N SER A 56 -8.56 0.16 -0.58
CA SER A 56 -7.60 -0.94 -0.56
C SER A 56 -8.20 -2.22 -1.14
N THR A 57 -9.42 -2.57 -0.73
CA THR A 57 -10.14 -3.74 -1.24
C THR A 57 -10.39 -3.63 -2.74
N ALA A 58 -10.85 -2.47 -3.23
CA ALA A 58 -11.06 -2.24 -4.66
C ALA A 58 -9.76 -2.34 -5.47
N ARG A 59 -8.64 -1.80 -4.94
CA ARG A 59 -7.31 -1.92 -5.58
C ARG A 59 -6.85 -3.36 -5.65
N ILE A 60 -6.98 -4.13 -4.57
CA ILE A 60 -6.63 -5.55 -4.54
C ILE A 60 -7.44 -6.32 -5.58
N GLN A 61 -8.74 -6.07 -5.68
CA GLN A 61 -9.59 -6.72 -6.69
C GLN A 61 -9.14 -6.41 -8.12
N ARG A 62 -8.81 -5.14 -8.42
CA ARG A 62 -8.26 -4.73 -9.73
C ARG A 62 -6.93 -5.42 -10.02
N ALA A 63 -5.99 -5.41 -9.08
CA ALA A 63 -4.68 -6.06 -9.23
C ALA A 63 -4.81 -7.58 -9.42
N MET A 64 -5.71 -8.23 -8.68
CA MET A 64 -5.99 -9.66 -8.86
C MET A 64 -6.62 -9.97 -10.22
N ALA A 65 -7.47 -9.10 -10.75
CA ALA A 65 -8.03 -9.26 -12.09
C ALA A 65 -6.93 -9.16 -13.17
N GLN A 66 -6.02 -8.20 -13.03
CA GLN A 66 -4.88 -8.04 -13.94
C GLN A 66 -3.93 -9.24 -13.87
N LEU A 67 -3.61 -9.74 -12.67
CA LEU A 67 -2.78 -10.93 -12.48
C LEU A 67 -3.38 -12.18 -13.17
N LYS A 68 -4.70 -12.34 -13.10
CA LYS A 68 -5.40 -13.43 -13.80
C LYS A 68 -5.32 -13.27 -15.32
N GLN A 69 -5.38 -12.05 -15.84
CA GLN A 69 -5.30 -11.77 -17.27
C GLN A 69 -3.88 -11.94 -17.81
N SER A 70 -2.85 -11.59 -17.03
CA SER A 70 -1.44 -11.72 -17.42
C SER A 70 -0.92 -13.16 -17.39
N GLY A 71 -1.75 -14.14 -16.96
CA GLY A 71 -1.35 -15.55 -16.85
C GLY A 71 -0.31 -15.80 -15.74
N GLY A 72 -0.11 -14.83 -14.83
CA GLY A 72 0.91 -14.88 -13.81
C GLY A 72 0.63 -15.94 -12.75
N SER A 73 1.31 -17.09 -12.84
CA SER A 73 1.51 -17.97 -11.69
C SER A 73 2.26 -17.18 -10.62
N SER A 74 1.70 -17.09 -9.41
CA SER A 74 2.31 -16.37 -8.29
C SER A 74 3.79 -16.72 -8.17
N LYS A 75 4.67 -15.74 -8.39
CA LYS A 75 6.11 -15.93 -8.32
C LYS A 75 6.46 -16.58 -6.98
N PRO A 76 7.25 -17.66 -6.97
CA PRO A 76 7.62 -18.31 -5.71
C PRO A 76 8.30 -17.29 -4.80
N PRO A 77 8.04 -17.34 -3.48
CA PRO A 77 8.59 -16.38 -2.53
C PRO A 77 10.11 -16.33 -2.67
N SER A 78 10.66 -15.12 -2.72
CA SER A 78 12.10 -14.90 -2.78
C SER A 78 12.76 -15.58 -1.57
N PRO A 79 13.92 -16.24 -1.73
CA PRO A 79 14.62 -16.84 -0.61
C PRO A 79 14.94 -15.75 0.44
N PRO A 80 14.92 -16.11 1.74
CA PRO A 80 15.18 -15.15 2.80
C PRO A 80 16.57 -14.52 2.60
N SER A 81 16.63 -13.19 2.64
CA SER A 81 17.90 -12.45 2.61
C SER A 81 18.79 -12.92 3.74
N THR A 82 19.85 -13.66 3.39
CA THR A 82 20.94 -13.97 4.30
C THR A 82 21.72 -12.68 4.49
N LYS A 83 21.48 -11.95 5.58
CA LYS A 83 22.36 -10.86 5.99
C LYS A 83 23.64 -11.45 6.61
N PRO A 84 24.82 -10.86 6.34
CA PRO A 84 26.09 -11.26 6.95
C PRO A 84 26.11 -10.97 8.46
#